data_AF-A0A953W4E3-F1
#
_entry.id   AF-A0A953W4E3-F1
#
_cell.length_a   1.000
_cell.length_b   1.000
_cell.length_c   1.000
_cell.angle_alpha   90.00
_cell.angle_beta   90.00
_cell.angle_gamma   90.00
#
_symmetry.space_group_name_H-M   'P 1'
#
loop_
_entity.id
_entity.type
_entity.pdbx_description
1 polymer ?
#
loop_
_entity_poly.entity_id
_entity_poly.type
_entity_poly.pdbx_seq_one_letter_code
_entity_poly.pdbx_strand_id
1 'polypeptide(L)'
;AKKRKRVKELLDALTELATDSGVGTVAYGPRDLRATLGLPADANKDKLAAEVAKRMPMLRARLPKPRRSWESERYAMSIFVAGALTLTYLSHAQRKDVAR
;
A
#
# COMPACT_ATOMS: atom_id res chain seq x y z
N ALA A 1 7.75 12.80 7.20
CA ALA A 1 9.07 12.15 7.38
C ALA A 1 9.78 12.08 6.02
N LYS A 2 11.02 12.55 5.93
CA LYS A 2 11.83 12.51 4.69
C LYS A 2 12.35 11.08 4.47
N LYS A 3 12.19 10.54 3.25
CA LYS A 3 12.76 9.21 2.90
C LYS A 3 14.28 9.26 3.06
N ARG A 4 14.87 8.17 3.55
CA ARG A 4 16.34 8.03 3.58
C ARG A 4 16.88 7.96 2.16
N LYS A 5 18.08 8.50 1.92
CA LYS A 5 18.73 8.57 0.61
C LYS A 5 18.73 7.22 -0.12
N ARG A 6 19.21 6.16 0.55
CA ARG A 6 19.22 4.78 0.02
C ARG A 6 17.85 4.26 -0.42
N VAL A 7 16.79 4.57 0.32
CA VAL A 7 15.42 4.13 -0.04
C VAL A 7 14.92 4.89 -1.26
N LYS A 8 15.26 6.18 -1.38
CA LYS A 8 14.93 6.96 -2.56
C LYS A 8 15.64 6.42 -3.79
N GLU A 9 16.95 6.22 -3.71
CA GLU A 9 17.77 5.68 -4.80
C GLU A 9 17.25 4.32 -5.29
N LEU A 10 16.86 3.43 -4.38
CA LEU A 10 16.27 2.15 -4.75
C LEU A 10 14.93 2.32 -5.50
N LEU A 11 14.07 3.22 -5.04
CA LEU A 11 12.78 3.47 -5.70
C LEU A 11 12.96 4.12 -7.08
N ASP A 12 13.93 5.02 -7.21
CA ASP A 12 14.27 5.68 -8.47
C ASP A 12 14.79 4.61 -9.47
N ALA A 13 15.71 3.74 -9.08
CA ALA A 13 16.20 2.64 -9.91
C ALA A 13 15.12 1.64 -10.34
N LEU A 14 14.18 1.31 -9.44
CA LEU A 14 13.02 0.47 -9.79
C LEU A 14 12.09 1.15 -10.80
N THR A 15 11.96 2.47 -10.72
CA THR A 15 11.14 3.26 -11.64
C THR A 15 11.78 3.34 -13.02
N GLU A 16 13.10 3.52 -13.08
CA GLU A 16 13.88 3.47 -14.32
C GLU A 16 13.73 2.11 -15.00
N LEU A 17 13.98 1.01 -14.27
CA LEU A 17 13.85 -0.36 -14.81
C LEU A 17 12.44 -0.65 -15.33
N ALA A 18 11.41 -0.20 -14.62
CA ALA A 18 10.02 -0.37 -15.05
C ALA A 18 9.75 0.40 -16.35
N THR A 19 10.27 1.64 -16.45
CA THR A 19 10.14 2.48 -17.65
C THR A 19 10.82 1.84 -18.86
N ASP A 20 12.05 1.34 -18.68
CA ASP A 20 12.81 0.65 -19.73
C ASP A 20 12.09 -0.63 -20.21
N SER A 21 11.32 -1.25 -19.31
CA SER A 21 10.50 -2.42 -19.61
C SER A 21 9.11 -2.09 -20.19
N GLY A 22 8.80 -0.80 -20.42
CA GLY A 22 7.49 -0.36 -20.92
C GLY A 22 6.36 -0.42 -19.88
N VAL A 23 6.69 -0.52 -18.59
CA VAL A 23 5.73 -0.61 -17.48
C VAL A 23 5.54 0.76 -16.84
N GLY A 24 4.35 1.32 -16.96
CA GLY A 24 4.00 2.59 -16.31
C GLY A 24 3.96 2.47 -14.78
N THR A 25 4.59 3.41 -14.07
CA THR A 25 4.65 3.43 -12.60
C THR A 25 3.89 4.60 -12.00
N VAL A 26 3.24 4.37 -10.85
CA VAL A 26 2.65 5.43 -10.03
C VAL A 26 3.07 5.21 -8.58
N ALA A 27 3.46 6.29 -7.90
CA ALA A 27 3.85 6.24 -6.50
C ALA A 27 2.71 6.76 -5.59
N TYR A 28 2.38 5.99 -4.56
CA TYR A 28 1.44 6.39 -3.51
C TYR A 28 2.11 6.41 -2.14
N GLY A 29 1.75 7.40 -1.33
CA GLY A 29 2.22 7.55 0.03
C GLY A 29 1.29 6.91 1.06
N PRO A 30 1.74 6.73 2.32
CA PRO A 30 0.91 6.16 3.39
C PRO A 30 -0.39 6.94 3.68
N ARG A 31 -0.46 8.22 3.32
CA ARG A 31 -1.68 9.03 3.45
C ARG A 31 -2.72 8.65 2.40
N ASP A 32 -2.29 8.43 1.15
CA ASP A 32 -3.16 8.07 0.03
C ASP A 32 -3.81 6.71 0.26
N LEU A 33 -3.03 5.75 0.76
CA LEU A 33 -3.53 4.41 1.13
C LEU A 33 -4.63 4.52 2.18
N ARG A 34 -4.40 5.28 3.26
CA ARG A 34 -5.38 5.45 4.34
C ARG A 34 -6.63 6.18 3.86
N ALA A 35 -6.48 7.24 3.08
CA ALA A 35 -7.60 7.98 2.51
C ALA A 35 -8.47 7.07 1.62
N THR A 36 -7.85 6.27 0.76
CA THR A 36 -8.56 5.29 -0.09
C THR A 36 -9.32 4.25 0.75
N LEU A 37 -8.70 3.82 1.85
CA LEU A 37 -9.27 2.84 2.76
C LEU A 37 -10.30 3.44 3.74
N GLY A 38 -10.55 4.76 3.71
CA GLY A 38 -11.44 5.43 4.67
C GLY A 38 -10.92 5.38 6.11
N LEU A 39 -9.60 5.25 6.28
CA LEU A 39 -8.95 5.14 7.58
C LEU A 39 -8.46 6.51 8.08
N PRO A 40 -8.47 6.74 9.40
CA PRO A 40 -7.82 7.90 10.02
C PRO A 40 -6.35 8.02 9.59
N ALA A 41 -5.83 9.25 9.50
CA ALA A 41 -4.46 9.50 9.03
C ALA A 41 -3.36 8.85 9.91
N ASP A 42 -3.66 8.63 11.19
CA ASP A 42 -2.81 7.98 12.19
C ASP A 42 -3.02 6.46 12.29
N ALA A 43 -3.92 5.88 11.49
CA ALA A 43 -4.19 4.45 11.51
C ALA A 43 -2.90 3.63 11.33
N ASN A 44 -2.72 2.65 12.20
CA ASN A 44 -1.56 1.77 12.14
C ASN A 44 -1.71 0.73 11.00
N LYS A 45 -0.63 -0.01 10.73
CA LYS A 45 -0.64 -1.02 9.67
C LYS A 45 -1.62 -2.16 9.95
N ASP A 46 -1.88 -2.50 11.21
CA ASP A 46 -2.83 -3.56 11.58
C ASP A 46 -4.26 -3.19 11.18
N LYS A 47 -4.68 -1.94 11.43
CA LYS A 47 -5.97 -1.40 10.95
C LYS A 47 -6.04 -1.40 9.42
N LEU A 48 -4.95 -1.04 8.75
CA LEU A 48 -4.84 -1.11 7.29
C LEU A 48 -5.02 -2.54 6.78
N ALA A 49 -4.34 -3.52 7.37
CA ALA A 49 -4.46 -4.91 6.98
C ALA A 49 -5.86 -5.47 7.21
N ALA A 50 -6.48 -5.13 8.35
CA ALA A 50 -7.85 -5.53 8.63
C ALA A 50 -8.82 -4.96 7.58
N GLU A 51 -8.67 -3.69 7.20
CA GLU A 51 -9.52 -3.05 6.20
C GLU A 51 -9.32 -3.64 4.79
N VAL A 52 -8.07 -3.94 4.41
CA VAL A 52 -7.77 -4.66 3.17
C VAL A 52 -8.40 -6.05 3.19
N ALA A 53 -8.32 -6.79 4.29
CA ALA A 53 -8.93 -8.13 4.42
C ALA A 53 -10.47 -8.11 4.36
N LYS A 54 -11.11 -6.99 4.72
CA LYS A 54 -12.56 -6.82 4.51
C LYS A 54 -12.88 -6.72 3.03
N ARG A 55 -12.13 -5.90 2.29
CA ARG A 55 -12.32 -5.63 0.85
C ARG A 55 -11.83 -6.78 -0.05
N MET A 56 -10.83 -7.54 0.42
CA MET A 56 -10.25 -8.71 -0.26
C MET A 56 -10.38 -9.95 0.64
N PRO A 57 -11.54 -10.62 0.64
CA PRO A 57 -11.80 -11.73 1.56
C PRO A 57 -10.79 -12.88 1.48
N MET A 58 -10.19 -13.11 0.31
CA MET A 58 -9.14 -14.11 0.09
C MET A 58 -7.90 -13.92 0.98
N LEU A 59 -7.64 -12.70 1.48
CA LEU A 59 -6.52 -12.42 2.37
C LEU A 59 -6.84 -12.63 3.85
N ARG A 60 -8.11 -12.88 4.23
CA ARG A 60 -8.52 -13.03 5.63
C ARG A 60 -7.79 -14.14 6.35
N ALA A 61 -7.58 -15.29 5.68
CA ALA A 61 -6.84 -16.42 6.25
C ALA A 61 -5.38 -16.09 6.58
N ARG A 62 -4.82 -15.04 5.95
CA ARG A 62 -3.44 -14.58 6.15
C ARG A 62 -3.36 -13.36 7.08
N LEU A 63 -4.49 -12.88 7.60
CA LEU A 63 -4.51 -11.68 8.44
C LEU A 63 -3.80 -12.00 9.77
N PRO A 64 -2.67 -11.32 10.07
CA PRO A 64 -2.00 -11.53 11.33
C PRO A 64 -2.86 -11.07 12.51
N LYS A 65 -2.68 -11.73 13.66
CA LYS A 65 -3.18 -11.21 14.94
C LYS A 65 -2.55 -9.83 15.22
N PRO A 66 -3.30 -8.89 15.85
CA PRO A 66 -2.75 -7.60 16.27
C PRO A 66 -1.46 -7.80 17.08
N ARG A 67 -0.44 -7.01 16.75
CA ARG A 67 0.86 -7.15 17.41
C ARG A 67 0.87 -6.40 18.74
N ARG A 68 1.66 -6.89 19.69
CA ARG A 68 1.99 -6.10 20.89
C ARG A 68 3.03 -5.02 20.55
N SER A 69 3.17 -4.00 21.39
CA SER A 69 4.07 -2.87 21.12
C SER A 69 5.55 -3.29 21.01
N TRP A 70 5.94 -4.36 21.71
CA TRP A 70 7.28 -4.94 21.69
C TRP A 70 7.49 -6.00 20.61
N GLU A 71 6.45 -6.38 19.86
CA GLU A 71 6.56 -7.34 18.77
C GLU A 71 6.95 -6.66 17.46
N SER A 72 7.92 -7.25 16.77
CA SER A 72 8.31 -6.84 15.42
C SER A 72 7.16 -7.01 14.42
N GLU A 73 7.24 -6.27 13.31
CA GLU A 73 6.27 -6.39 12.23
C GLU A 73 6.29 -7.80 11.62
N ARG A 74 5.11 -8.38 11.42
CA ARG A 74 4.99 -9.72 10.84
C ARG A 74 5.22 -9.67 9.33
N TYR A 75 5.94 -10.66 8.80
CA TYR A 75 6.28 -10.75 7.38
C TYR A 75 5.07 -10.65 6.43
N ALA A 76 3.94 -11.26 6.83
CA ALA A 76 2.70 -11.26 6.05
C ALA A 76 2.11 -9.86 5.79
N MET A 77 2.52 -8.83 6.55
CA MET A 77 2.04 -7.45 6.39
C MET A 77 2.31 -6.87 5.01
N SER A 78 3.38 -7.30 4.34
CA SER A 78 3.75 -6.86 3.00
C SER A 78 2.61 -7.10 1.99
N ILE A 79 1.93 -8.25 2.05
CA ILE A 79 0.82 -8.61 1.16
C ILE A 79 -0.36 -7.64 1.34
N PHE A 80 -0.64 -7.21 2.58
CA PHE A 80 -1.72 -6.26 2.85
C PHE A 80 -1.38 -4.85 2.37
N VAL A 81 -0.11 -4.43 2.49
CA VAL A 81 0.34 -3.15 1.93
C VAL A 81 0.25 -3.17 0.39
N ALA A 82 0.62 -4.28 -0.25
CA ALA A 82 0.44 -4.46 -1.68
C ALA A 82 -1.04 -4.39 -2.08
N GLY A 83 -1.93 -5.09 -1.36
CA GLY A 83 -3.37 -5.00 -1.59
C GLY A 83 -3.93 -3.59 -1.43
N ALA A 84 -3.45 -2.83 -0.44
CA ALA A 84 -3.82 -1.42 -0.28
C ALA A 84 -3.37 -0.57 -1.49
N LEU A 85 -2.13 -0.76 -1.97
CA LEU A 85 -1.62 -0.08 -3.18
C LEU A 85 -2.49 -0.39 -4.41
N THR A 86 -2.88 -1.65 -4.61
CA THR A 86 -3.76 -2.05 -5.71
C THR A 86 -5.12 -1.36 -5.61
N LEU A 87 -5.75 -1.36 -4.44
CA LEU A 87 -7.04 -0.70 -4.23
C LEU A 87 -6.96 0.82 -4.45
N THR A 88 -5.87 1.45 -4.00
CA THR A 88 -5.61 2.88 -4.25
C THR A 88 -5.44 3.16 -5.74
N TYR A 89 -4.64 2.37 -6.44
CA TYR A 89 -4.45 2.53 -7.88
C TYR A 89 -5.79 2.42 -8.63
N LEU A 90 -6.55 1.37 -8.39
CA LEU A 90 -7.84 1.14 -9.06
C LEU A 90 -8.85 2.26 -8.77
N SER A 91 -8.92 2.75 -7.52
CA SER A 91 -9.79 3.87 -7.17
C SER A 91 -9.42 5.16 -7.91
N HIS A 92 -8.13 5.41 -8.12
CA HIS A 92 -7.66 6.57 -8.88
C HIS A 92 -7.82 6.39 -10.40
N ALA A 93 -7.65 5.18 -10.92
CA ALA A 93 -7.88 4.87 -12.33
C ALA A 93 -9.36 5.05 -12.71
N GLN A 94 -10.28 4.49 -11.91
CA GLN A 94 -11.72 4.63 -12.13
C GLN A 94 -12.19 6.09 -12.16
N ARG A 95 -11.59 6.97 -11.34
CA ARG A 95 -11.89 8.41 -11.37
C ARG A 95 -11.44 9.09 -12.66
N LYS A 96 -10.38 8.60 -13.31
CA LYS A 96 -9.92 9.13 -14.60
C LYS A 96 -10.83 8.68 -15.74
N ASP A 97 -11.41 7.48 -15.65
CA ASP A 97 -12.34 6.96 -16.65
C ASP A 97 -13.73 7.62 -16.57
N VAL A 98 -14.21 7.96 -15.37
CA VAL A 98 -15.51 8.66 -15.19
C VAL A 98 -15.44 10.15 -15.57
N ALA A 99 -14.23 10.73 -15.57
CA ALA A 99 -14.00 12.13 -15.94
C ALA A 99 -13.73 12.34 -17.44
N ARG A 100 -13.81 11.27 -18.26
CA ARG A 100 -13.56 11.28 -19.70
C ARG A 100 -14.85 11.01 -20.47
#